data_AF-A0A972MZQ6-F1
#
_entry.id   AF-A0A972MZQ6-F1
#
_cell.length_a   1.000
_cell.length_b   1.000
_cell.length_c   1.000
_cell.angle_alpha   90.00
_cell.angle_beta   90.00
_cell.angle_gamma   90.00
#
_symmetry.space_group_name_H-M   'P 1'
#
loop_
_entity.id
_entity.type
_entity.pdbx_description
1 polymer ?
#
loop_
_entity_poly.entity_id
_entity_poly.type
_entity_poly.pdbx_seq_one_letter_code
_entity_poly.pdbx_strand_id
1 'polypeptide(L)'
;MGKMLLKMVLPRIRGMGDVVEVIRAVDRLLKERGKDGILEDVSLILNMLKMTLRGEYALERRTTFALAAALLYFLIPTDALLDYVPLVGYVDDAAVLTYVLNAFSRELERFRKVSGVPG
;
A
#
# COMPACT_ATOMS: atom_id res chain seq x y z
N MET A 1 -11.98 -14.45 9.63
CA MET A 1 -11.75 -14.18 8.20
C MET A 1 -10.59 -13.23 7.92
N GLY A 2 -10.48 -12.05 8.57
CA GLY A 2 -9.42 -11.07 8.28
C GLY A 2 -7.96 -11.58 8.37
N LYS A 3 -7.66 -12.53 9.28
CA LYS A 3 -6.33 -13.17 9.38
C LYS A 3 -5.98 -14.11 8.22
N MET A 4 -6.96 -14.56 7.43
CA MET A 4 -6.78 -15.52 6.34
C MET A 4 -6.51 -14.81 5.00
N LEU A 5 -7.17 -13.68 4.75
CA LEU A 5 -6.89 -12.81 3.60
C LEU A 5 -5.47 -12.24 3.65
N LEU A 6 -5.03 -11.79 4.84
CA LEU A 6 -3.63 -11.45 5.09
C LEU A 6 -2.69 -12.59 4.70
N LYS A 7 -2.98 -13.84 5.08
CA LYS A 7 -2.15 -15.01 4.76
C LYS A 7 -2.11 -15.41 3.27
N MET A 8 -2.99 -14.88 2.42
CA MET A 8 -3.01 -15.16 0.96
C MET A 8 -2.40 -14.04 0.11
N VAL A 9 -2.43 -12.78 0.57
CA VAL A 9 -1.76 -11.63 -0.09
C VAL A 9 -0.33 -11.43 0.42
N LEU A 10 -0.09 -11.65 1.72
CA LEU A 10 1.26 -11.63 2.32
C LEU A 10 2.26 -12.68 1.80
N PRO A 11 1.91 -13.89 1.32
CA PRO A 11 2.89 -14.89 0.90
C PRO A 11 3.61 -14.54 -0.41
N ARG A 12 3.23 -13.43 -1.07
CA ARG A 12 4.05 -12.78 -2.12
C ARG A 12 5.11 -11.85 -1.56
N ILE A 13 4.93 -11.29 -0.36
CA ILE A 13 5.94 -10.46 0.33
C ILE A 13 6.63 -11.31 1.40
N ARG A 14 7.60 -12.09 0.96
CA ARG A 14 8.44 -12.98 1.78
C ARG A 14 9.65 -12.25 2.35
N GLY A 15 10.03 -11.12 1.77
CA GLY A 15 11.12 -10.29 2.25
C GLY A 15 11.16 -8.90 1.62
N MET A 16 12.24 -8.17 1.91
CA MET A 16 12.40 -6.79 1.45
C MET A 16 12.53 -6.68 -0.08
N GLY A 17 12.96 -7.75 -0.77
CA GLY A 17 12.99 -7.82 -2.23
C GLY A 17 11.60 -7.66 -2.86
N ASP A 18 10.57 -8.25 -2.26
CA ASP A 18 9.21 -8.14 -2.77
C ASP A 18 8.62 -6.73 -2.54
N VAL A 19 9.03 -6.07 -1.45
CA VAL A 19 8.69 -4.66 -1.20
C VAL A 19 9.24 -3.76 -2.31
N VAL A 20 10.46 -4.03 -2.79
CA VAL A 20 11.06 -3.30 -3.91
C VAL A 20 10.24 -3.49 -5.19
N GLU A 21 9.77 -4.71 -5.47
CA GLU A 21 8.92 -4.97 -6.65
C GLU A 21 7.58 -4.22 -6.58
N VAL A 22 6.94 -4.21 -5.42
CA VAL A 22 5.72 -3.41 -5.19
C VAL A 22 5.99 -1.93 -5.46
N ILE A 23 7.05 -1.36 -4.90
CA ILE A 23 7.43 0.04 -5.13
C ILE A 23 7.60 0.32 -6.62
N ARG A 24 8.30 -0.55 -7.36
CA ARG A 24 8.50 -0.38 -8.81
C ARG A 24 7.19 -0.43 -9.58
N ALA A 25 6.30 -1.35 -9.24
CA ALA A 25 5.00 -1.49 -9.90
C ALA A 25 4.11 -0.26 -9.65
N VAL A 26 4.02 0.23 -8.41
CA VAL A 26 3.25 1.45 -8.09
C VAL A 26 3.86 2.67 -8.77
N ASP A 27 5.19 2.78 -8.79
CA ASP A 27 5.88 3.92 -9.42
C ASP A 27 5.56 4.00 -10.93
N ARG A 28 5.46 2.85 -11.61
CA ARG A 28 5.00 2.79 -13.01
C ARG A 28 3.55 3.24 -13.16
N LEU A 29 2.66 2.71 -12.32
CA LEU A 29 1.24 3.06 -12.35
C LEU A 29 1.00 4.57 -12.15
N LEU A 30 1.68 5.18 -11.18
CA LEU A 30 1.56 6.63 -10.90
C LEU A 30 2.10 7.49 -12.05
N LYS A 31 3.14 7.04 -12.74
CA LYS A 31 3.67 7.74 -13.93
C LYS A 31 2.68 7.72 -15.09
N GLU A 32 1.93 6.63 -15.23
CA GLU A 32 0.95 6.46 -16.30
C GLU A 32 -0.38 7.18 -16.02
N ARG A 33 -0.83 7.22 -14.75
CA ARG A 33 -2.17 7.72 -14.39
C ARG A 33 -2.21 9.15 -13.82
N GLY A 34 -1.07 9.75 -13.47
CA GLY A 34 -1.05 11.05 -12.79
C GLY A 34 -1.21 10.92 -11.27
N LYS A 35 -1.36 12.05 -10.57
CA LYS A 35 -1.44 12.12 -9.10
C LYS A 35 -2.67 12.94 -8.65
N ASP A 36 -3.86 12.39 -8.80
CA ASP A 36 -5.11 13.01 -8.39
C ASP A 36 -5.83 12.18 -7.30
N GLY A 37 -6.32 12.88 -6.27
CA GLY A 37 -7.11 12.30 -5.19
C GLY A 37 -6.43 11.11 -4.49
N ILE A 38 -7.01 9.92 -4.63
CA ILE A 38 -6.53 8.69 -3.98
C ILE A 38 -5.09 8.32 -4.34
N LEU A 39 -4.59 8.79 -5.49
CA LEU A 39 -3.21 8.60 -5.93
C LEU A 39 -2.19 9.42 -5.12
N GLU A 40 -2.62 10.48 -4.43
CA GLU A 40 -1.77 11.26 -3.53
C GLU A 40 -1.38 10.45 -2.29
N ASP A 41 -2.36 9.80 -1.66
CA ASP A 41 -2.13 8.91 -0.51
C ASP A 41 -1.28 7.68 -0.90
N VAL A 42 -1.52 7.12 -2.09
CA VAL A 42 -0.68 6.06 -2.66
C VAL A 42 0.75 6.56 -2.88
N SER A 43 0.92 7.78 -3.40
CA SER A 43 2.24 8.41 -3.59
C SER A 43 2.93 8.67 -2.25
N LEU A 44 2.19 9.00 -1.19
CA LEU A 44 2.73 9.22 0.15
C LEU A 44 3.28 7.91 0.74
N ILE A 45 2.48 6.84 0.71
CA ILE A 45 2.91 5.50 1.16
C ILE A 45 4.13 5.04 0.35
N LEU A 46 4.12 5.26 -0.97
CA LEU A 46 5.23 4.91 -1.85
C LEU A 46 6.54 5.62 -1.43
N ASN A 47 6.46 6.93 -1.16
CA ASN A 47 7.62 7.71 -0.73
C ASN A 47 8.14 7.25 0.64
N MET A 48 7.24 6.93 1.55
CA MET A 48 7.57 6.43 2.88
C MET A 48 8.34 5.11 2.82
N LEU A 49 7.90 4.18 1.97
CA LEU A 49 8.60 2.92 1.73
C LEU A 49 9.97 3.14 1.07
N LYS A 50 10.07 4.04 0.08
CA LYS A 50 11.35 4.38 -0.57
C LYS A 50 12.36 4.94 0.44
N MET A 51 11.95 5.90 1.28
CA MET A 51 12.82 6.47 2.32
C MET A 51 13.21 5.41 3.36
N THR A 52 12.30 4.49 3.69
CA THR A 52 12.60 3.36 4.58
C THR A 52 13.68 2.45 4.00
N LEU A 53 13.59 2.12 2.70
CA LEU A 53 14.61 1.30 2.04
C LEU A 53 15.97 1.98 1.93
N ARG A 54 16.00 3.31 1.85
CA ARG A 54 17.24 4.11 1.84
C ARG A 54 17.83 4.33 3.24
N GLY A 55 17.12 3.94 4.30
CA GLY A 55 17.51 4.21 5.69
C GLY A 55 17.29 5.66 6.14
N GLU A 56 16.55 6.45 5.35
CA GLU A 56 16.22 7.86 5.63
C GLU A 56 15.00 8.01 6.55
N TYR A 57 14.21 6.94 6.69
CA TYR A 57 13.04 6.90 7.58
C TYR A 57 12.95 5.54 8.25
N ALA A 58 12.81 5.50 9.59
CA ALA A 58 12.78 4.26 10.33
C ALA A 58 11.34 3.75 10.48
N LEU A 59 11.01 2.65 9.79
CA LEU A 59 9.79 1.90 10.01
C LEU A 59 10.06 0.53 10.62
N GLU A 60 9.14 0.09 11.49
CA GLU A 60 9.10 -1.32 11.88
C GLU A 60 8.85 -2.20 10.65
N ARG A 61 9.56 -3.33 10.54
CA ARG A 61 9.41 -4.26 9.41
C ARG A 61 7.96 -4.69 9.17
N ARG A 62 7.20 -4.87 10.25
CA ARG A 62 5.78 -5.24 10.17
C ARG A 62 4.95 -4.16 9.48
N THR A 63 5.22 -2.90 9.79
CA THR A 63 4.58 -1.73 9.16
C THR A 63 5.01 -1.61 7.70
N THR A 64 6.29 -1.79 7.39
CA THR A 64 6.80 -1.80 6.01
C THR A 64 6.06 -2.85 5.16
N PHE A 65 5.93 -4.08 5.65
CA PHE A 65 5.23 -5.14 4.93
C PHE A 65 3.73 -4.89 4.81
N ALA A 66 3.08 -4.34 5.84
CA ALA A 66 1.66 -4.02 5.78
C ALA A 66 1.36 -2.92 4.74
N LEU A 67 2.18 -1.87 4.70
CA LEU A 67 2.05 -0.79 3.72
C LEU A 67 2.34 -1.28 2.30
N ALA A 68 3.35 -2.13 2.12
CA ALA A 68 3.63 -2.75 0.82
C ALA A 68 2.48 -3.67 0.37
N ALA A 69 1.87 -4.45 1.27
CA ALA A 69 0.72 -5.28 0.95
C ALA A 69 -0.51 -4.45 0.54
N ALA A 70 -0.73 -3.30 1.19
CA ALA A 70 -1.80 -2.37 0.81
C ALA A 70 -1.58 -1.76 -0.57
N LEU A 71 -0.34 -1.35 -0.88
CA LEU A 71 0.03 -0.90 -2.23
C LEU A 71 -0.15 -1.99 -3.28
N LEU A 72 0.22 -3.23 -2.97
CA LEU A 72 0.01 -4.36 -3.85
C LEU A 72 -1.48 -4.63 -4.10
N TYR A 73 -2.31 -4.50 -3.07
CA TYR A 73 -3.76 -4.60 -3.20
C TYR A 73 -4.31 -3.52 -4.13
N PHE A 74 -3.83 -2.28 -4.01
CA PHE A 74 -4.21 -1.18 -4.90
C PHE A 74 -3.79 -1.40 -6.37
N LEU A 75 -2.67 -2.08 -6.62
CA LEU A 75 -2.13 -2.32 -7.96
C LEU A 75 -2.87 -3.36 -8.78
N ILE A 76 -3.59 -4.27 -8.14
CA ILE A 76 -4.27 -5.36 -8.83
C ILE A 76 -5.64 -4.81 -9.24
N PRO A 77 -5.87 -4.46 -10.52
CA PRO A 77 -7.21 -4.14 -10.99
C PRO A 77 -8.02 -5.43 -10.89
N THR A 78 -8.80 -5.55 -9.81
CA THR A 78 -10.11 -6.22 -9.78
C THR A 78 -10.33 -7.53 -10.55
N ASP A 79 -9.33 -8.40 -10.73
CA ASP A 79 -9.55 -9.67 -11.47
C ASP A 79 -8.73 -10.90 -11.01
N ALA A 80 -8.07 -10.86 -9.83
CA ALA A 80 -7.34 -12.03 -9.32
C ALA A 80 -7.71 -12.47 -7.89
N LEU A 81 -8.43 -11.63 -7.15
CA LEU A 81 -8.89 -11.96 -5.78
C LEU A 81 -10.34 -12.44 -5.76
N LEU A 82 -11.19 -11.89 -6.65
CA LEU A 82 -12.63 -12.20 -6.77
C LEU A 82 -12.92 -13.61 -7.29
N ASP A 83 -11.96 -14.24 -7.98
CA ASP A 83 -12.05 -15.65 -8.38
C ASP A 83 -12.22 -16.62 -7.19
N TYR A 84 -11.92 -16.18 -5.96
CA TYR A 84 -11.99 -17.01 -4.75
C TYR A 84 -13.12 -16.66 -3.76
N VAL A 85 -13.90 -15.58 -3.99
CA VAL A 85 -14.97 -15.16 -3.07
C VAL A 85 -16.25 -14.82 -3.84
N PRO A 86 -17.14 -15.80 -4.06
CA PRO A 86 -18.36 -15.59 -4.81
C PRO A 86 -19.45 -15.02 -3.90
N LEU A 87 -19.38 -13.76 -3.42
CA LEU A 87 -20.57 -13.12 -2.81
C LEU A 87 -20.56 -11.60 -2.51
N VAL A 88 -19.56 -10.79 -2.84
CA VAL A 88 -19.64 -9.34 -2.52
C VAL A 88 -19.05 -8.52 -3.66
N GLY A 89 -19.93 -8.04 -4.54
CA GLY A 89 -19.59 -7.16 -5.64
C GLY A 89 -19.74 -5.68 -5.27
N TYR A 90 -18.71 -4.91 -5.61
CA TYR A 90 -18.76 -3.49 -6.00
C TYR A 90 -18.60 -2.36 -4.96
N VAL A 91 -18.48 -2.60 -3.65
CA VAL A 91 -18.37 -1.49 -2.66
C VAL A 91 -16.95 -1.26 -2.09
N ASP A 92 -15.97 -2.15 -2.31
CA ASP A 92 -14.88 -2.34 -1.32
C ASP A 92 -13.47 -1.78 -1.67
N ASP A 93 -13.20 -1.24 -2.87
CA ASP A 93 -11.82 -0.87 -3.29
C ASP A 93 -11.26 0.36 -2.55
N ALA A 94 -12.05 1.43 -2.48
CA ALA A 94 -11.72 2.59 -1.68
C ALA A 94 -11.78 2.24 -0.18
N ALA A 95 -12.68 1.35 0.23
CA ALA A 95 -12.85 1.00 1.64
C ALA A 95 -11.63 0.29 2.23
N VAL A 96 -10.98 -0.62 1.49
CA VAL A 96 -9.74 -1.28 1.95
C VAL A 96 -8.58 -0.28 2.02
N LEU A 97 -8.40 0.57 1.01
CA LEU A 97 -7.36 1.58 1.03
C LEU A 97 -7.61 2.59 2.16
N THR A 98 -8.84 3.10 2.29
CA THR A 98 -9.26 3.97 3.41
C THR A 98 -9.07 3.29 4.76
N TYR A 99 -9.37 1.99 4.88
CA TYR A 99 -9.14 1.24 6.12
C TYR A 99 -7.65 1.20 6.49
N VAL A 100 -6.77 0.93 5.52
CA VAL A 100 -5.31 0.96 5.72
C VAL A 100 -4.85 2.37 6.07
N LEU A 101 -5.26 3.39 5.31
CA LEU A 101 -4.93 4.78 5.58
C LEU A 101 -5.35 5.21 6.99
N ASN A 102 -6.53 4.78 7.43
CA ASN A 102 -7.01 5.03 8.79
C ASN A 102 -6.18 4.27 9.83
N ALA A 103 -5.86 2.99 9.58
CA ALA A 103 -5.06 2.16 10.48
C ALA A 103 -3.63 2.70 10.67
N PHE A 104 -3.06 3.32 9.63
CA PHE A 104 -1.71 3.89 9.63
C PHE A 104 -1.70 5.43 9.63
N SER A 105 -2.82 6.08 9.90
CA SER A 105 -3.00 7.54 9.85
C SER A 105 -1.93 8.29 10.64
N ARG A 106 -1.67 7.86 11.89
CA ARG A 106 -0.62 8.45 12.74
C ARG A 106 0.78 8.33 12.15
N GLU A 107 1.08 7.22 11.49
CA GLU A 107 2.39 6.98 10.89
C GLU A 107 2.55 7.85 9.62
N LEU A 108 1.48 7.94 8.81
CA LEU A 108 1.44 8.79 7.63
C LEU A 108 1.52 10.27 7.97
N GLU A 109 0.85 10.72 9.04
CA GLU A 109 0.97 12.09 9.55
C GLU A 109 2.38 12.40 10.02
N ARG A 110 3.04 11.48 10.74
CA ARG A 110 4.45 11.62 11.13
C ARG A 110 5.33 11.73 9.89
N PHE A 111 5.09 10.89 8.89
CA PHE A 111 5.83 10.93 7.66
C PHE A 111 5.64 12.25 6.89
N ARG A 112 4.41 12.75 6.74
CA ARG A 112 4.10 14.05 6.09
C ARG A 112 4.93 15.20 6.66
N LYS A 113 5.08 15.26 7.99
CA LYS A 113 5.88 16.27 8.68
C LYS A 113 7.37 16.20 8.33
N VAL A 114 7.90 15.00 8.12
CA VAL A 114 9.31 14.76 7.77
C VAL A 114 9.55 14.94 6.27
N SER A 115 8.61 14.53 5.43
CA SER A 115 8.74 14.57 3.98
C SER A 115 8.44 15.95 3.37
N GLY A 116 7.88 16.88 4.14
CA GLY A 116 7.50 18.21 3.67
C GLY A 116 6.34 18.19 2.66
N VAL A 117 5.55 17.10 2.63
CA VAL A 117 4.39 16.95 1.74
C VAL A 117 3.17 17.49 2.49
N PRO A 118 2.52 18.58 2.05
CA PRO A 118 1.29 19.06 2.66
C PRO A 118 0.18 18.00 2.54
N GLY A 119 -0.66 17.91 3.56
CA GLY A 119 -1.80 16.99 3.62
C GLY A 119 -3.11 17.63 3.17
#